data_AF-A0A3B9CU22-F1
#
_entry.id   AF-A0A3B9CU22-F1
#
_cell.length_a   1.000
_cell.length_b   1.000
_cell.length_c   1.000
_cell.angle_alpha   90.00
_cell.angle_beta   90.00
_cell.angle_gamma   90.00
#
_symmetry.space_group_name_H-M   'P 1'
#
loop_
_entity.id
_entity.type
_entity.pdbx_description
1 polymer ?
#
loop_
_entity_poly.entity_id
_entity_poly.type
_entity_poly.pdbx_seq_one_letter_code
_entity_poly.pdbx_strand_id
1 'polypeptide(L)'
;MMTANSGTIYEHLPYGYRLDRRLGPVYDMAPSRADDLTLIRGIDTREAVILNRIGVYFHSQIATWDETVVCAMAEELGMNPSSLIDEQWPEQAVDVMTRPLPPVETAPRPAGLFRTTLFVACAVIFGCGVVYWMNTAGGMPMTGVVTADITSLRVPVNSRLLQVKVEAGQEVHSGDELLTLEKTAHLKTISLQEKKVSELTQQLEQAEAKAELELAWRREDIDSRLTKERTRARLMQEVNRKESELKPETDQDQSGIRVTPVGESRTIEGTKPREKQVAPQTPNGMYFFSGESNKNTHDVKSEDRSRRPSPPKTVQAPATAVQPASESAGESAAVSAEVLRIQQRLEQLESMRDSLPRQVRTAAGVETLRLKLDEESQKLKEMQTVSRDSSVLCPSYGRVGQIRYKAGDTMTAGEVMLKILHSDRRYVILNVPAHRINEVAPGNTVGLVFPGGEQFRGTVSNMPMLAESDGSQITVRVDPCGRVWPAIPIGSQIEVVTDYKSLF
;
A
#
# COMPACT_ATOMS: atom_id res chain seq x y z
N MET A 1 113.34 1.19 18.70
CA MET A 1 114.46 2.17 18.89
C MET A 1 114.59 3.07 17.67
N MET A 2 113.81 4.16 17.65
CA MET A 2 114.21 5.40 16.99
C MET A 2 114.11 6.48 18.07
N THR A 3 115.21 6.77 18.74
CA THR A 3 115.25 7.83 19.77
C THR A 3 115.14 9.17 19.06
N ALA A 4 113.92 9.68 18.90
CA ALA A 4 113.69 11.08 18.58
C ALA A 4 114.47 11.94 19.58
N ASN A 5 115.29 12.86 19.07
CA ASN A 5 116.32 13.52 19.85
C ASN A 5 115.66 14.40 20.93
N SER A 6 115.67 13.98 22.19
CA SER A 6 114.73 14.48 23.21
C SER A 6 114.73 16.00 23.36
N GLY A 7 115.86 16.66 23.11
CA GLY A 7 115.98 18.12 23.09
C GLY A 7 115.00 18.84 22.15
N THR A 8 114.67 18.27 20.97
CA THR A 8 113.73 18.91 20.03
C THR A 8 112.26 18.74 20.43
N ILE A 9 111.94 17.75 21.28
CA ILE A 9 110.55 17.57 21.76
C ILE A 9 110.20 18.66 22.78
N TYR A 10 111.15 19.03 23.65
CA TYR A 10 110.97 20.11 24.62
C TYR A 10 110.78 21.51 23.99
N GLU A 11 111.26 21.74 22.76
CA GLU A 11 110.99 22.99 22.01
C GLU A 11 109.51 23.15 21.62
N HIS A 12 108.73 22.05 21.66
CA HIS A 12 107.29 22.03 21.37
C HIS A 12 106.39 22.11 22.63
N LEU A 13 106.95 22.35 23.82
CA LEU A 13 106.15 22.69 25.01
C LEU A 13 106.08 24.22 25.20
N PRO A 14 104.88 24.82 25.28
CA PRO A 14 104.70 26.21 25.70
C PRO A 14 105.33 26.53 27.07
N TYR A 15 105.75 27.78 27.27
CA TYR A 15 106.24 28.23 28.57
C TYR A 15 105.17 28.12 29.66
N GLY A 16 105.55 27.65 30.85
CA GLY A 16 104.66 27.58 32.03
C GLY A 16 104.47 26.17 32.62
N TYR A 17 105.11 25.14 32.07
CA TYR A 17 105.12 23.81 32.72
C TYR A 17 106.08 23.78 33.92
N ARG A 18 105.72 22.94 34.90
CA ARG A 18 106.53 22.53 36.05
C ARG A 18 107.03 21.11 35.79
N LEU A 19 108.32 20.85 36.02
CA LEU A 19 108.89 19.51 35.94
C LEU A 19 108.66 18.79 37.27
N ASP A 20 107.78 17.80 37.27
CA ASP A 20 107.59 16.88 38.37
C ASP A 20 108.48 15.64 38.20
N ARG A 21 109.06 15.14 39.31
CA ARG A 21 109.97 13.99 39.29
C ARG A 21 109.24 12.65 39.08
N ARG A 22 107.92 12.58 39.28
CA ARG A 22 107.11 11.39 38.98
C ARG A 22 106.31 11.50 37.68
N LEU A 23 105.87 12.70 37.31
CA LEU A 23 104.88 12.93 36.25
C LEU A 23 105.45 13.65 35.00
N GLY A 24 106.73 14.02 35.00
CA GLY A 24 107.35 14.73 33.88
C GLY A 24 106.89 16.20 33.80
N PRO A 25 106.80 16.80 32.60
CA PRO A 25 106.32 18.18 32.44
C PRO A 25 104.79 18.26 32.62
N VAL A 26 104.33 19.07 33.58
CA VAL A 26 102.92 19.21 34.00
C VAL A 26 102.57 20.70 34.14
N TYR A 27 101.36 21.11 33.78
CA TYR A 27 100.89 22.49 33.99
C TYR A 27 99.92 22.59 35.18
N ASP A 28 100.15 23.54 36.08
CA ASP A 28 99.31 23.78 37.26
C ASP A 28 97.95 24.45 36.92
N MET A 29 97.76 24.91 35.68
CA MET A 29 96.51 25.46 35.15
C MET A 29 96.34 25.13 33.66
N ALA A 30 95.09 24.96 33.20
CA ALA A 30 94.78 24.67 31.81
C ALA A 30 95.20 25.82 30.86
N PRO A 31 96.07 25.56 29.87
CA PRO A 31 96.51 26.55 28.90
C PRO A 31 95.43 26.82 27.86
N SER A 32 95.35 28.06 27.36
CA SER A 32 94.29 28.54 26.44
C SER A 32 94.28 27.92 25.04
N ARG A 33 95.20 27.00 24.76
CA ARG A 33 95.33 26.26 23.50
C ARG A 33 95.78 24.81 23.76
N ALA A 34 95.13 24.13 24.71
CA ALA A 34 95.30 22.69 24.89
C ALA A 34 94.97 21.92 23.59
N ASP A 35 95.63 20.79 23.39
CA ASP A 35 95.34 19.87 22.29
C ASP A 35 94.17 18.92 22.63
N ASP A 36 93.55 18.34 21.60
CA ASP A 36 92.62 17.23 21.78
C ASP A 36 93.40 15.91 21.91
N LEU A 37 93.59 15.45 23.14
CA LEU A 37 94.32 14.22 23.45
C LEU A 37 93.63 12.95 22.92
N THR A 38 92.35 13.00 22.53
CA THR A 38 91.62 11.84 22.00
C THR A 38 92.04 11.43 20.58
N LEU A 39 92.97 12.20 19.98
CA LEU A 39 93.64 11.83 18.73
C LEU A 39 94.64 10.67 18.91
N ILE A 40 95.09 10.39 20.13
CA ILE A 40 95.88 9.19 20.48
C ILE A 40 94.91 8.03 20.73
N ARG A 41 95.10 6.91 20.02
CA ARG A 41 94.26 5.71 20.21
C ARG A 41 94.54 5.09 21.57
N GLY A 42 93.50 4.90 22.36
CA GLY A 42 93.56 4.48 23.76
C GLY A 42 93.10 5.55 24.74
N ILE A 43 93.16 6.84 24.35
CA ILE A 43 92.71 7.96 25.18
C ILE A 43 91.26 8.31 24.85
N ASP A 44 90.31 7.63 25.49
CA ASP A 44 88.90 8.01 25.47
C ASP A 44 88.66 9.31 26.29
N THR A 45 87.45 9.88 26.20
CA THR A 45 87.09 11.16 26.85
C THR A 45 87.32 11.16 28.37
N ARG A 46 87.22 9.99 29.04
CA ARG A 46 87.44 9.87 30.48
C ARG A 46 88.92 10.03 30.84
N GLU A 47 89.78 9.35 30.11
CA GLU A 47 91.23 9.32 30.27
C GLU A 47 91.80 10.71 29.92
N ALA A 48 91.32 11.33 28.84
CA ALA A 48 91.62 12.72 28.52
C ALA A 48 91.23 13.68 29.67
N VAL A 49 90.06 13.52 30.30
CA VAL A 49 89.65 14.35 31.45
C VAL A 49 90.54 14.12 32.69
N ILE A 50 91.02 12.89 32.92
CA ILE A 50 91.96 12.59 34.01
C ILE A 50 93.33 13.21 33.74
N LEU A 51 93.87 13.07 32.53
CA LEU A 51 95.14 13.70 32.11
C LEU A 51 95.08 15.23 32.21
N ASN A 52 94.01 15.85 31.71
CA ASN A 52 93.75 17.29 31.85
C ASN A 52 93.61 17.74 33.31
N ARG A 53 93.21 16.85 34.24
CA ARG A 53 93.14 17.14 35.68
C ARG A 53 94.50 17.00 36.38
N ILE A 54 95.35 16.07 35.90
CA ILE A 54 96.74 15.91 36.37
C ILE A 54 97.62 17.07 35.89
N GLY A 55 97.28 17.68 34.75
CA GLY A 55 97.97 18.83 34.15
C GLY A 55 98.68 18.50 32.82
N VAL A 56 98.22 17.45 32.13
CA VAL A 56 98.65 17.04 30.79
C VAL A 56 97.61 17.52 29.78
N TYR A 57 98.02 18.43 28.90
CA TYR A 57 97.17 19.20 27.97
C TYR A 57 97.67 19.17 26.51
N PHE A 58 98.84 18.60 26.24
CA PHE A 58 99.47 18.60 24.91
C PHE A 58 100.03 17.23 24.52
N HIS A 59 100.04 16.93 23.22
CA HIS A 59 100.75 15.76 22.68
C HIS A 59 102.24 15.81 23.01
N SER A 60 102.84 17.01 23.05
CA SER A 60 104.26 17.20 23.39
C SER A 60 104.62 16.75 24.81
N GLN A 61 103.67 16.77 25.76
CA GLN A 61 103.91 16.20 27.09
C GLN A 61 103.97 14.67 27.04
N ILE A 62 103.00 14.02 26.38
CA ILE A 62 102.93 12.56 26.25
C ILE A 62 104.12 12.01 25.46
N ALA A 63 104.58 12.73 24.44
CA ALA A 63 105.79 12.44 23.68
C ALA A 63 107.11 12.53 24.48
N THR A 64 107.09 13.11 25.70
CA THR A 64 108.28 13.15 26.60
C THR A 64 108.26 12.09 27.70
N TRP A 65 107.24 11.23 27.78
CA TRP A 65 107.16 10.21 28.82
C TRP A 65 108.19 9.09 28.63
N ASP A 66 109.00 8.84 29.65
CA ASP A 66 109.82 7.63 29.77
C ASP A 66 109.05 6.49 30.48
N GLU A 67 109.63 5.29 30.56
CA GLU A 67 109.02 4.13 31.22
C GLU A 67 108.61 4.40 32.68
N THR A 68 109.30 5.31 33.38
CA THR A 68 108.98 5.66 34.77
C THR A 68 107.77 6.59 34.87
N VAL A 69 107.66 7.56 33.96
CA VAL A 69 106.48 8.44 33.84
C VAL A 69 105.27 7.67 33.33
N VAL A 70 105.43 6.75 32.37
CA VAL A 70 104.35 5.85 31.91
C VAL A 70 103.81 5.01 33.07
N CYS A 71 104.68 4.45 33.92
CA CYS A 71 104.24 3.71 35.11
C CYS A 71 103.45 4.58 36.11
N ALA A 72 103.89 5.82 36.34
CA ALA A 72 103.20 6.74 37.24
C ALA A 72 101.84 7.24 36.67
N MET A 73 101.77 7.50 35.35
CA MET A 73 100.53 7.89 34.68
C MET A 73 99.52 6.74 34.65
N ALA A 74 99.98 5.49 34.49
CA ALA A 74 99.12 4.31 34.58
C ALA A 74 98.52 4.13 35.99
N GLU A 75 99.30 4.41 37.05
CA GLU A 75 98.82 4.39 38.45
C GLU A 75 97.67 5.41 38.66
N GLU A 76 97.84 6.66 38.22
CA GLU A 76 96.82 7.72 38.34
C GLU A 76 95.59 7.51 37.43
N LEU A 77 95.75 6.86 36.27
CA LEU A 77 94.64 6.46 35.39
C LEU A 77 93.89 5.21 35.89
N GLY A 78 94.45 4.47 36.84
CA GLY A 78 93.93 3.18 37.31
C GLY A 78 94.05 2.07 36.25
N MET A 79 95.08 2.13 35.41
CA MET A 79 95.34 1.20 34.30
C MET A 79 96.57 0.33 34.55
N ASN A 80 96.67 -0.82 33.88
CA ASN A 80 97.90 -1.61 33.88
C ASN A 80 98.97 -0.88 33.04
N PRO A 81 100.21 -0.69 33.54
CA PRO A 81 101.24 0.05 32.80
C PRO A 81 101.61 -0.59 31.47
N SER A 82 101.49 -1.92 31.35
CA SER A 82 101.64 -2.64 30.08
C SER A 82 100.69 -2.13 28.99
N SER A 83 99.46 -1.72 29.33
CA SER A 83 98.47 -1.26 28.34
C SER A 83 98.92 0.01 27.61
N LEU A 84 99.51 0.98 28.34
CA LEU A 84 100.01 2.23 27.76
C LEU A 84 101.26 2.00 26.89
N ILE A 85 102.03 0.94 27.19
CA ILE A 85 103.21 0.52 26.42
C ILE A 85 102.78 -0.24 25.15
N ASP A 86 101.87 -1.19 25.27
CA ASP A 86 101.32 -1.99 24.17
C ASP A 86 100.52 -1.12 23.17
N GLU A 87 99.83 -0.08 23.65
CA GLU A 87 99.17 0.94 22.82
C GLU A 87 100.10 2.08 22.38
N GLN A 88 101.37 2.07 22.81
CA GLN A 88 102.43 2.96 22.35
C GLN A 88 102.11 4.48 22.41
N TRP A 89 101.40 4.95 23.45
CA TRP A 89 100.91 6.34 23.51
C TRP A 89 102.00 7.42 23.24
N PRO A 90 103.25 7.30 23.74
CA PRO A 90 104.30 8.28 23.43
C PRO A 90 104.73 8.28 21.95
N GLU A 91 104.75 7.12 21.28
CA GLU A 91 105.09 7.03 19.85
C GLU A 91 103.95 7.58 18.98
N GLN A 92 102.69 7.29 19.34
CA GLN A 92 101.51 7.90 18.70
C GLN A 92 101.50 9.43 18.86
N ALA A 93 101.86 9.96 20.04
CA ALA A 93 101.91 11.40 20.28
C ALA A 93 102.89 12.12 19.33
N VAL A 94 104.05 11.50 19.04
CA VAL A 94 105.01 12.02 18.06
C VAL A 94 104.45 12.00 16.63
N ASP A 95 103.81 10.90 16.20
CA ASP A 95 103.19 10.81 14.86
C ASP A 95 102.16 11.93 14.64
N VAL A 96 101.23 12.09 15.58
CA VAL A 96 100.19 13.14 15.54
C VAL A 96 100.80 14.55 15.42
N MET A 97 101.90 14.83 16.12
CA MET A 97 102.60 16.12 16.04
C MET A 97 103.32 16.34 14.70
N THR A 98 103.88 15.29 14.09
CA THR A 98 104.57 15.40 12.78
C THR A 98 103.61 15.45 11.59
N ARG A 99 102.34 15.12 11.78
CA ARG A 99 101.34 15.06 10.70
C ARG A 99 100.86 16.45 10.29
N PRO A 100 100.98 16.84 9.00
CA PRO A 100 100.44 18.13 8.54
C PRO A 100 98.92 18.13 8.65
N LEU A 101 98.39 19.07 9.43
CA LEU A 101 96.95 19.30 9.57
C LEU A 101 96.32 19.62 8.19
N PRO A 102 95.10 19.10 7.90
CA PRO A 102 94.36 19.55 6.71
C PRO A 102 94.08 21.06 6.81
N PRO A 103 93.99 21.77 5.67
CA PRO A 103 93.72 23.20 5.69
C PRO A 103 92.37 23.48 6.38
N VAL A 104 92.38 24.44 7.31
CA VAL A 104 91.19 24.80 8.09
C VAL A 104 90.11 25.34 7.15
N GLU A 105 89.06 24.54 6.93
CA GLU A 105 87.86 25.01 6.26
C GLU A 105 87.22 26.11 7.13
N THR A 106 87.39 27.36 6.70
CA THR A 106 86.78 28.50 7.39
C THR A 106 85.25 28.36 7.36
N ALA A 107 84.67 28.14 8.53
CA ALA A 107 83.24 27.89 8.69
C ALA A 107 82.40 28.94 7.94
N PRO A 108 81.36 28.54 7.19
CA PRO A 108 80.57 29.48 6.40
C PRO A 108 79.93 30.52 7.32
N ARG A 109 80.18 31.80 7.01
CA ARG A 109 79.69 32.94 7.81
C ARG A 109 78.19 32.78 8.09
N PRO A 110 77.73 32.95 9.35
CA PRO A 110 76.32 32.77 9.68
C PRO A 110 75.46 33.71 8.84
N ALA A 111 74.46 33.14 8.17
CA ALA A 111 73.52 33.92 7.36
C ALA A 111 72.82 34.95 8.26
N GLY A 112 72.96 36.24 7.92
CA GLY A 112 72.49 37.33 8.78
C GLY A 112 71.03 37.19 9.17
N LEU A 113 70.70 37.53 10.42
CA LEU A 113 69.42 37.25 11.10
C LEU A 113 68.17 37.53 10.24
N PHE A 114 68.18 38.62 9.47
CA PHE A 114 67.07 38.98 8.56
C PHE A 114 66.73 37.89 7.53
N ARG A 115 67.70 37.11 7.05
CA ARG A 115 67.45 35.98 6.13
C ARG A 115 66.87 34.78 6.84
N THR A 116 67.37 34.43 8.03
CA THR A 116 66.83 33.27 8.78
C THR A 116 65.43 33.55 9.30
N THR A 117 65.14 34.76 9.80
CA THR A 117 63.78 35.16 10.18
C THR A 117 62.84 35.20 8.98
N LEU A 118 63.29 35.68 7.81
CA LEU A 118 62.48 35.70 6.59
C LEU A 118 62.16 34.28 6.10
N PHE A 119 63.14 33.36 6.08
CA PHE A 119 62.88 31.96 5.70
C PHE A 119 61.92 31.26 6.67
N VAL A 120 62.05 31.47 7.99
CA VAL A 120 61.10 30.93 8.97
C VAL A 120 59.71 31.54 8.80
N ALA A 121 59.60 32.86 8.60
CA ALA A 121 58.32 33.52 8.36
C ALA A 121 57.64 33.00 7.07
N CYS A 122 58.40 32.86 5.97
CA CYS A 122 57.89 32.27 4.73
C CYS A 122 57.47 30.81 4.90
N ALA A 123 58.22 30.00 5.67
CA ALA A 123 57.86 28.62 5.95
C ALA A 123 56.58 28.50 6.80
N VAL A 124 56.40 29.38 7.80
CA VAL A 124 55.16 29.47 8.60
C VAL A 124 53.99 29.94 7.74
N ILE A 125 54.16 30.99 6.93
CA ILE A 125 53.11 31.48 6.01
C ILE A 125 52.73 30.40 4.99
N PHE A 126 53.70 29.67 4.44
CA PHE A 126 53.44 28.56 3.52
C PHE A 126 52.74 27.39 4.22
N GLY A 127 53.16 27.02 5.43
CA GLY A 127 52.51 25.98 6.24
C GLY A 127 51.06 26.33 6.59
N CYS A 128 50.83 27.55 7.10
CA CYS A 128 49.48 28.07 7.34
C CYS A 128 48.67 28.17 6.04
N GLY A 129 49.28 28.54 4.91
CA GLY A 129 48.64 28.60 3.60
C GLY A 129 48.22 27.21 3.10
N VAL A 130 49.06 26.19 3.25
CA VAL A 130 48.73 24.80 2.89
C VAL A 130 47.65 24.23 3.81
N VAL A 131 47.73 24.46 5.13
CA VAL A 131 46.69 24.02 6.09
C VAL A 131 45.36 24.73 5.81
N TYR A 132 45.38 26.04 5.56
CA TYR A 132 44.19 26.80 5.16
C TYR A 132 43.62 26.30 3.83
N TRP A 133 44.47 26.07 2.83
CA TRP A 133 44.06 25.55 1.53
C TRP A 133 43.42 24.17 1.64
N MET A 134 44.04 23.23 2.37
CA MET A 134 43.48 21.89 2.65
C MET A 134 42.17 21.96 3.45
N ASN A 135 41.99 22.96 4.31
CA ASN A 135 40.72 23.18 5.03
C ASN A 135 39.63 23.80 4.13
N THR A 136 40.00 24.68 3.20
CA THR A 136 39.07 25.26 2.21
C THR A 136 38.77 24.35 1.02
N ALA A 137 39.64 23.37 0.74
CA ALA A 137 39.38 22.24 -0.14
C ALA A 137 38.46 21.23 0.56
N GLY A 138 37.26 21.70 0.90
CA GLY A 138 36.30 21.00 1.74
C GLY A 138 35.94 19.60 1.20
N GLY A 139 35.59 18.71 2.13
CA GLY A 139 35.24 17.33 1.80
C GLY A 139 34.13 17.24 0.75
N MET A 140 34.30 16.29 -0.19
CA MET A 140 33.50 16.10 -1.43
C MET A 140 32.04 16.57 -1.29
N PRO A 141 31.52 17.39 -2.24
CA PRO A 141 30.16 17.91 -2.16
C PRO A 141 29.16 16.76 -2.02
N MET A 142 28.24 16.88 -1.07
CA MET A 142 27.25 15.83 -0.85
C MET A 142 26.27 15.83 -2.03
N THR A 143 26.02 14.67 -2.65
CA THR A 143 25.10 14.59 -3.78
C THR A 143 23.68 14.31 -3.30
N GLY A 144 22.74 15.12 -3.82
CA GLY A 144 21.31 14.95 -3.60
C GLY A 144 20.57 14.65 -4.89
N VAL A 145 19.44 13.97 -4.81
CA VAL A 145 18.55 13.69 -5.95
C VAL A 145 17.24 14.44 -5.77
N VAL A 146 16.89 15.28 -6.76
CA VAL A 146 15.62 16.02 -6.78
C VAL A 146 14.47 15.03 -6.97
N THR A 147 13.59 14.99 -5.98
CA THR A 147 12.42 14.13 -5.90
C THR A 147 11.17 15.00 -5.68
N ALA A 148 9.98 14.43 -5.78
CA ALA A 148 8.74 15.07 -5.32
C ALA A 148 7.79 14.03 -4.75
N ASP A 149 6.77 14.49 -4.01
CA ASP A 149 5.72 13.59 -3.51
C ASP A 149 4.95 12.98 -4.70
N ILE A 150 4.60 11.69 -4.59
CA ILE A 150 3.92 10.93 -5.66
C ILE A 150 2.64 10.30 -5.10
N THR A 151 1.47 10.73 -5.59
CA THR A 151 0.20 10.06 -5.31
C THR A 151 -0.03 8.94 -6.32
N SER A 152 -0.01 7.68 -5.86
CA SER A 152 -0.40 6.52 -6.69
C SER A 152 -1.91 6.32 -6.64
N LEU A 153 -2.60 6.47 -7.77
CA LEU A 153 -4.02 6.11 -7.85
C LEU A 153 -4.18 4.60 -8.06
N ARG A 154 -5.11 4.01 -7.31
CA ARG A 154 -5.37 2.57 -7.31
C ARG A 154 -6.79 2.26 -7.76
N VAL A 155 -6.95 1.12 -8.44
CA VAL A 155 -8.26 0.60 -8.85
C VAL A 155 -9.11 0.32 -7.61
N PRO A 156 -10.34 0.88 -7.47
CA PRO A 156 -11.17 0.63 -6.29
C PRO A 156 -11.83 -0.76 -6.31
N VAL A 157 -12.26 -1.22 -7.49
CA VAL A 157 -12.95 -2.51 -7.71
C VAL A 157 -12.56 -3.03 -9.10
N ASN A 158 -12.48 -4.36 -9.29
CA ASN A 158 -12.18 -5.00 -10.59
C ASN A 158 -13.00 -4.39 -11.74
N SER A 159 -12.32 -3.65 -12.62
CA SER A 159 -12.97 -2.77 -13.61
C SER A 159 -12.29 -2.85 -14.97
N ARG A 160 -13.00 -2.41 -16.00
CA ARG A 160 -12.47 -2.24 -17.36
C ARG A 160 -12.29 -0.74 -17.62
N LEU A 161 -11.18 -0.36 -18.24
CA LEU A 161 -10.92 1.01 -18.63
C LEU A 161 -11.72 1.34 -19.89
N LEU A 162 -12.77 2.18 -19.78
CA LEU A 162 -13.57 2.61 -20.93
C LEU A 162 -12.82 3.66 -21.74
N GLN A 163 -12.35 4.72 -21.07
CA GLN A 163 -11.67 5.85 -21.70
C GLN A 163 -10.64 6.45 -20.75
N VAL A 164 -9.49 6.82 -21.32
CA VAL A 164 -8.50 7.71 -20.70
C VAL A 164 -8.82 9.14 -21.15
N LYS A 165 -8.92 10.09 -20.22
CA LYS A 165 -9.23 11.51 -20.51
C LYS A 165 -8.02 12.45 -20.40
N VAL A 166 -6.87 11.94 -19.97
CA VAL A 166 -5.63 12.71 -19.74
C VAL A 166 -4.42 12.08 -20.41
N GLU A 167 -3.45 12.90 -20.79
CA GLU A 167 -2.20 12.46 -21.43
C GLU A 167 -1.03 12.39 -20.44
N ALA A 168 -0.03 11.55 -20.74
CA ALA A 168 1.17 11.45 -19.93
C ALA A 168 1.97 12.76 -20.01
N GLY A 169 2.28 13.36 -18.87
CA GLY A 169 2.93 14.67 -18.76
C GLY A 169 1.98 15.87 -18.72
N GLN A 170 0.66 15.68 -18.82
CA GLN A 170 -0.35 16.74 -18.63
C GLN A 170 -0.44 17.18 -17.16
N GLU A 171 -0.73 18.46 -16.92
CA GLU A 171 -1.01 19.00 -15.58
C GLU A 171 -2.51 18.95 -15.29
N VAL A 172 -2.86 18.51 -14.08
CA VAL A 172 -4.22 18.21 -13.62
C VAL A 172 -4.44 18.78 -12.23
N HIS A 173 -5.67 19.23 -11.96
CA HIS A 173 -6.11 19.85 -10.72
C HIS A 173 -7.00 18.90 -9.92
N SER A 174 -7.19 19.19 -8.63
CA SER A 174 -8.12 18.42 -7.78
C SER A 174 -9.55 18.50 -8.33
N GLY A 175 -10.15 17.35 -8.61
CA GLY A 175 -11.49 17.22 -9.20
C GLY A 175 -11.51 16.86 -10.70
N ASP A 176 -10.40 16.99 -11.42
CA ASP A 176 -10.34 16.66 -12.86
C ASP A 176 -10.61 15.16 -13.10
N GLU A 177 -11.41 14.83 -14.12
CA GLU A 177 -11.68 13.43 -14.49
C GLU A 177 -10.53 12.83 -15.29
N LEU A 178 -9.85 11.82 -14.72
CA LEU A 178 -8.66 11.22 -15.33
C LEU A 178 -9.00 10.00 -16.20
N LEU A 179 -9.85 9.12 -15.69
CA LEU A 179 -10.22 7.83 -16.28
C LEU A 179 -11.71 7.57 -16.08
N THR A 180 -12.37 6.94 -17.04
CA THR A 180 -13.72 6.36 -16.86
C THR A 180 -13.63 4.83 -16.85
N LEU A 181 -14.17 4.20 -15.80
CA LEU A 181 -14.09 2.77 -15.55
C LEU A 181 -15.48 2.11 -15.55
N GLU A 182 -15.59 0.93 -16.13
CA GLU A 182 -16.78 0.07 -16.09
C GLU A 182 -16.61 -1.03 -15.02
N LYS A 183 -17.53 -1.11 -14.05
CA LYS A 183 -17.46 -2.05 -12.92
C LYS A 183 -17.80 -3.48 -13.36
N THR A 184 -16.81 -4.22 -13.87
CA THR A 184 -17.00 -5.58 -14.43
C THR A 184 -17.66 -6.57 -13.47
N ALA A 185 -17.43 -6.43 -12.16
CA ALA A 185 -18.11 -7.24 -11.14
C ALA A 185 -19.61 -6.95 -11.08
N HIS A 186 -20.00 -5.67 -11.18
CA HIS A 186 -21.40 -5.22 -11.12
C HIS A 186 -22.20 -5.66 -12.35
N LEU A 187 -21.57 -5.69 -13.53
CA LEU A 187 -22.19 -6.24 -14.74
C LEU A 187 -22.45 -7.75 -14.64
N LYS A 188 -21.56 -8.51 -13.97
CA LYS A 188 -21.76 -9.94 -13.73
C LYS A 188 -22.92 -10.20 -12.75
N THR A 189 -23.09 -9.37 -11.72
CA THR A 189 -24.24 -9.49 -10.80
C THR A 189 -25.55 -9.05 -11.45
N ILE A 190 -25.57 -7.94 -12.20
CA ILE A 190 -26.75 -7.49 -12.96
C ILE A 190 -27.20 -8.58 -13.96
N SER A 191 -26.30 -9.07 -14.82
CA SER A 191 -26.66 -10.06 -15.85
C SER A 191 -27.04 -11.44 -15.29
N LEU A 192 -26.62 -11.77 -14.06
CA LEU A 192 -27.11 -12.93 -13.32
C LEU A 192 -28.53 -12.68 -12.77
N GLN A 193 -28.80 -11.48 -12.25
CA GLN A 193 -30.11 -11.09 -11.72
C GLN A 193 -31.16 -10.97 -12.83
N GLU A 194 -30.80 -10.42 -14.00
CA GLU A 194 -31.65 -10.33 -15.19
C GLU A 194 -32.10 -11.71 -15.68
N LYS A 195 -31.23 -12.73 -15.59
CA LYS A 195 -31.58 -14.13 -15.90
C LYS A 195 -32.61 -14.72 -14.95
N LYS A 196 -32.48 -14.49 -13.64
CA LYS A 196 -33.49 -14.94 -12.66
C LYS A 196 -34.85 -14.28 -12.91
N VAL A 197 -34.86 -12.98 -13.20
CA VAL A 197 -36.11 -12.25 -13.49
C VAL A 197 -36.77 -12.83 -14.74
N SER A 198 -35.99 -13.11 -15.79
CA SER A 198 -36.48 -13.79 -17.00
C SER A 198 -37.05 -15.19 -16.70
N GLU A 199 -36.34 -16.00 -15.90
CA GLU A 199 -36.79 -17.32 -15.48
C GLU A 199 -38.11 -17.25 -14.68
N LEU A 200 -38.21 -16.32 -13.72
CA LEU A 200 -39.44 -16.10 -12.94
C LEU A 200 -40.59 -15.59 -13.81
N THR A 201 -40.35 -14.75 -14.82
CA THR A 201 -41.42 -14.36 -15.78
C THR A 201 -41.95 -15.55 -16.56
N GLN A 202 -41.09 -16.47 -17.02
CA GLN A 202 -41.52 -17.67 -17.73
C GLN A 202 -42.28 -18.65 -16.84
N GLN A 203 -41.82 -18.84 -15.59
CA GLN A 203 -42.54 -19.66 -14.60
C GLN A 203 -43.90 -19.06 -14.26
N LEU A 204 -44.00 -17.73 -14.17
CA LEU A 204 -45.26 -17.03 -13.92
C LEU A 204 -46.23 -17.17 -15.10
N GLU A 205 -45.77 -16.92 -16.33
CA GLU A 205 -46.59 -17.05 -17.55
C GLU A 205 -47.15 -18.47 -17.70
N GLN A 206 -46.34 -19.50 -17.44
CA GLN A 206 -46.78 -20.90 -17.44
C GLN A 206 -47.81 -21.19 -16.34
N ALA A 207 -47.63 -20.63 -15.14
CA ALA A 207 -48.58 -20.79 -14.04
C ALA A 207 -49.91 -20.05 -14.30
N GLU A 208 -49.86 -18.87 -14.92
CA GLU A 208 -51.04 -18.09 -15.30
C GLU A 208 -51.82 -18.78 -16.42
N ALA A 209 -51.17 -19.21 -17.51
CA ALA A 209 -51.83 -19.96 -18.58
C ALA A 209 -52.48 -21.26 -18.06
N LYS A 210 -51.81 -21.98 -17.15
CA LYS A 210 -52.40 -23.15 -16.48
C LYS A 210 -53.61 -22.79 -15.62
N ALA A 211 -53.54 -21.69 -14.85
CA ALA A 211 -54.64 -21.23 -14.02
C ALA A 211 -55.85 -20.78 -14.86
N GLU A 212 -55.64 -20.14 -16.02
CA GLU A 212 -56.70 -19.74 -16.94
C GLU A 212 -57.38 -20.93 -17.61
N LEU A 213 -56.62 -21.96 -18.01
CA LEU A 213 -57.18 -23.21 -18.53
C LEU A 213 -58.03 -23.96 -17.49
N GLU A 214 -57.54 -24.09 -16.24
CA GLU A 214 -58.37 -24.67 -15.17
C GLU A 214 -59.58 -23.79 -14.87
N LEU A 215 -59.44 -22.46 -14.83
CA LEU A 215 -60.56 -21.55 -14.60
C LEU A 215 -61.65 -21.67 -15.68
N ALA A 216 -61.27 -21.79 -16.95
CA ALA A 216 -62.22 -21.99 -18.04
C ALA A 216 -63.03 -23.28 -17.84
N TRP A 217 -62.36 -24.41 -17.57
CA TRP A 217 -63.01 -25.70 -17.37
C TRP A 217 -63.90 -25.73 -16.11
N ARG A 218 -63.42 -25.18 -14.99
CA ARG A 218 -64.16 -25.10 -13.73
C ARG A 218 -65.38 -24.17 -13.84
N ARG A 219 -65.24 -23.07 -14.58
CA ARG A 219 -66.33 -22.11 -14.81
C ARG A 219 -67.43 -22.71 -15.69
N GLU A 220 -67.07 -23.38 -16.79
CA GLU A 220 -68.03 -24.05 -17.67
C GLU A 220 -68.87 -25.10 -16.91
N ASP A 221 -68.25 -25.90 -16.03
CA ASP A 221 -68.97 -26.83 -15.15
C ASP A 221 -69.94 -26.12 -14.19
N ILE A 222 -69.56 -24.98 -13.60
CA ILE A 222 -70.46 -24.18 -12.76
C ILE A 222 -71.60 -23.56 -13.59
N ASP A 223 -71.30 -22.87 -14.68
CA ASP A 223 -72.32 -22.20 -15.51
C ASP A 223 -73.27 -23.24 -16.18
N SER A 224 -72.79 -24.45 -16.47
CA SER A 224 -73.62 -25.61 -16.90
C SER A 224 -74.53 -26.16 -15.80
N ARG A 225 -74.18 -26.03 -14.51
CA ARG A 225 -75.07 -26.36 -13.37
C ARG A 225 -76.06 -25.22 -13.12
N LEU A 226 -75.58 -23.99 -13.20
CA LEU A 226 -76.33 -22.76 -12.95
C LEU A 226 -77.46 -22.59 -13.98
N THR A 227 -77.21 -22.89 -15.26
CA THR A 227 -78.25 -22.94 -16.31
C THR A 227 -79.29 -24.03 -16.07
N LYS A 228 -78.90 -25.23 -15.60
CA LYS A 228 -79.83 -26.31 -15.23
C LYS A 228 -80.74 -25.90 -14.06
N GLU A 229 -80.18 -25.36 -12.97
CA GLU A 229 -80.98 -24.92 -11.82
C GLU A 229 -81.84 -23.69 -12.14
N ARG A 230 -81.38 -22.74 -12.98
CA ARG A 230 -82.23 -21.64 -13.49
C ARG A 230 -83.39 -22.16 -14.35
N THR A 231 -83.19 -23.24 -15.10
CA THR A 231 -84.26 -23.89 -15.88
C THR A 231 -85.27 -24.58 -14.95
N ARG A 232 -84.80 -25.30 -13.92
CA ARG A 232 -85.64 -25.87 -12.85
C ARG A 232 -86.43 -24.79 -12.11
N ALA A 233 -85.80 -23.66 -11.77
CA ALA A 233 -86.46 -22.53 -11.11
C ALA A 233 -87.64 -21.99 -11.92
N ARG A 234 -87.45 -21.78 -13.23
CA ARG A 234 -88.55 -21.37 -14.14
C ARG A 234 -89.67 -22.41 -14.19
N LEU A 235 -89.34 -23.70 -14.31
CA LEU A 235 -90.33 -24.78 -14.35
C LEU A 235 -91.14 -24.84 -13.06
N MET A 236 -90.52 -24.73 -11.88
CA MET A 236 -91.24 -24.71 -10.61
C MET A 236 -92.05 -23.42 -10.39
N GLN A 237 -91.61 -22.28 -10.94
CA GLN A 237 -92.43 -21.07 -10.99
C GLN A 237 -93.68 -21.26 -11.87
N GLU A 238 -93.57 -21.92 -13.03
CA GLU A 238 -94.74 -22.24 -13.86
C GLU A 238 -95.68 -23.27 -13.23
N VAL A 239 -95.15 -24.27 -12.53
CA VAL A 239 -95.96 -25.24 -11.77
C VAL A 239 -96.71 -24.53 -10.63
N ASN A 240 -96.00 -23.79 -9.78
CA ASN A 240 -96.62 -23.03 -8.69
C ASN A 240 -97.64 -22.00 -9.18
N ARG A 241 -97.42 -21.36 -10.35
CA ARG A 241 -98.41 -20.48 -10.98
C ARG A 241 -99.68 -21.24 -11.38
N LYS A 242 -99.52 -22.40 -12.03
CA LYS A 242 -100.67 -23.26 -12.41
C LYS A 242 -101.43 -23.80 -11.19
N GLU A 243 -100.73 -24.17 -10.12
CA GLU A 243 -101.37 -24.57 -8.85
C GLU A 243 -102.16 -23.43 -8.21
N SER A 244 -101.68 -22.18 -8.29
CA SER A 244 -102.46 -21.01 -7.85
C SER A 244 -103.63 -20.67 -8.80
N GLU A 245 -103.48 -20.90 -10.11
CA GLU A 245 -104.57 -20.78 -11.11
C GLU A 245 -105.66 -21.86 -10.95
N LEU A 246 -105.36 -22.97 -10.27
CA LEU A 246 -106.26 -24.13 -10.08
C LEU A 246 -107.01 -24.15 -8.73
N LYS A 247 -106.74 -23.21 -7.82
CA LYS A 247 -107.52 -23.03 -6.58
C LYS A 247 -108.59 -21.95 -6.82
N PRO A 248 -109.90 -22.27 -6.83
CA PRO A 248 -110.93 -21.28 -7.08
C PRO A 248 -110.99 -20.25 -5.95
N GLU A 249 -111.15 -18.99 -6.32
CA GLU A 249 -111.39 -17.90 -5.37
C GLU A 249 -112.68 -18.15 -4.58
N THR A 250 -112.66 -17.82 -3.29
CA THR A 250 -113.87 -17.71 -2.48
C THR A 250 -114.16 -16.22 -2.32
N ASP A 251 -115.23 -15.75 -2.98
CA ASP A 251 -115.57 -14.33 -3.03
C ASP A 251 -115.70 -13.68 -1.64
N GLN A 252 -115.09 -12.50 -1.48
CA GLN A 252 -115.67 -11.42 -0.69
C GLN A 252 -115.55 -10.10 -1.46
N ASP A 253 -116.71 -9.66 -1.97
CA ASP A 253 -116.90 -8.49 -2.82
C ASP A 253 -117.05 -7.19 -2.01
N GLN A 254 -116.42 -6.09 -2.47
CA GLN A 254 -117.04 -4.76 -2.48
C GLN A 254 -116.26 -3.67 -3.27
N SER A 255 -116.78 -3.35 -4.46
CA SER A 255 -117.01 -2.00 -5.04
C SER A 255 -115.96 -0.85 -4.88
N GLY A 256 -115.52 -0.22 -6.00
CA GLY A 256 -114.50 0.86 -5.93
C GLY A 256 -114.39 1.99 -7.01
N ILE A 257 -115.27 2.08 -8.01
CA ILE A 257 -115.43 3.24 -8.95
C ILE A 257 -114.26 3.61 -9.92
N ARG A 258 -114.67 3.88 -11.16
CA ARG A 258 -113.98 4.25 -12.43
C ARG A 258 -113.35 5.66 -12.46
N VAL A 259 -112.28 5.87 -13.25
CA VAL A 259 -112.05 7.00 -14.22
C VAL A 259 -110.84 6.67 -15.15
N THR A 260 -110.84 7.16 -16.40
CA THR A 260 -109.75 7.07 -17.40
C THR A 260 -109.32 8.47 -17.88
N PRO A 261 -108.15 8.63 -18.55
CA PRO A 261 -108.19 8.94 -20.00
C PRO A 261 -106.99 8.47 -20.87
N VAL A 262 -107.21 8.42 -22.21
CA VAL A 262 -106.34 8.78 -23.39
C VAL A 262 -104.80 8.53 -23.27
N GLY A 263 -104.09 7.81 -24.16
CA GLY A 263 -103.93 7.94 -25.64
C GLY A 263 -102.56 8.61 -25.96
N GLU A 264 -101.80 8.39 -27.05
CA GLU A 264 -101.92 7.61 -28.31
C GLU A 264 -100.51 7.16 -28.83
N SER A 265 -100.44 6.37 -29.92
CA SER A 265 -99.50 6.47 -31.10
C SER A 265 -97.95 6.61 -30.93
N ARG A 266 -97.04 6.08 -31.80
CA ARG A 266 -97.11 5.38 -33.11
C ARG A 266 -95.76 4.72 -33.55
N THR A 267 -95.84 3.80 -34.53
CA THR A 267 -94.84 3.38 -35.57
C THR A 267 -93.39 2.95 -35.25
N ILE A 268 -93.12 1.66 -35.51
CA ILE A 268 -92.18 1.09 -36.52
C ILE A 268 -90.95 1.92 -36.94
N GLU A 269 -89.75 1.34 -36.73
CA GLU A 269 -88.76 1.10 -37.81
C GLU A 269 -87.84 -0.10 -37.44
N GLY A 270 -86.99 -0.60 -38.35
CA GLY A 270 -86.15 -1.77 -38.05
C GLY A 270 -85.06 -2.07 -39.08
N THR A 271 -84.07 -2.90 -38.71
CA THR A 271 -82.93 -3.24 -39.59
C THR A 271 -82.34 -4.63 -39.30
N LYS A 272 -82.14 -5.42 -40.37
CA LYS A 272 -81.20 -6.55 -40.47
C LYS A 272 -79.87 -6.02 -41.08
N PRO A 273 -78.72 -6.74 -41.13
CA PRO A 273 -78.50 -8.19 -41.10
C PRO A 273 -77.38 -8.56 -40.07
N ARG A 274 -76.58 -9.66 -40.12
CA ARG A 274 -76.36 -10.70 -41.13
C ARG A 274 -75.91 -12.03 -40.51
N GLU A 275 -76.25 -13.11 -41.21
CA GLU A 275 -75.83 -14.49 -41.01
C GLU A 275 -74.32 -14.73 -41.17
N LYS A 276 -73.75 -15.61 -40.33
CA LYS A 276 -72.63 -16.48 -40.70
C LYS A 276 -72.57 -17.71 -39.79
N GLN A 277 -72.76 -18.90 -40.36
CA GLN A 277 -72.53 -20.18 -39.68
C GLN A 277 -71.05 -20.58 -39.80
N VAL A 278 -70.48 -21.18 -38.75
CA VAL A 278 -69.25 -21.97 -38.81
C VAL A 278 -69.48 -23.21 -37.93
N ALA A 279 -69.20 -24.40 -38.46
CA ALA A 279 -69.45 -25.66 -37.77
C ALA A 279 -68.28 -26.06 -36.83
N PRO A 280 -68.55 -26.74 -35.71
CA PRO A 280 -67.52 -27.45 -34.97
C PRO A 280 -67.16 -28.75 -35.70
N GLN A 281 -65.92 -28.88 -36.14
CA GLN A 281 -65.36 -30.17 -36.54
C GLN A 281 -64.93 -30.96 -35.30
N THR A 282 -65.11 -32.28 -35.32
CA THR A 282 -64.47 -33.19 -34.36
C THR A 282 -62.97 -33.26 -34.61
N PRO A 283 -62.19 -33.51 -33.55
CA PRO A 283 -61.09 -34.46 -33.72
C PRO A 283 -61.04 -35.54 -32.61
N ASN A 284 -60.53 -36.71 -33.01
CA ASN A 284 -60.03 -37.74 -32.09
C ASN A 284 -58.79 -37.23 -31.31
N GLY A 285 -58.40 -37.91 -30.23
CA GLY A 285 -57.03 -37.77 -29.71
C GLY A 285 -56.79 -37.97 -28.22
N MET A 286 -57.39 -38.98 -27.58
CA MET A 286 -57.11 -39.28 -26.16
C MET A 286 -55.75 -39.99 -26.01
N TYR A 287 -54.66 -39.22 -25.94
CA TYR A 287 -53.31 -39.73 -25.68
C TYR A 287 -52.95 -39.61 -24.19
N PHE A 288 -53.00 -40.72 -23.46
CA PHE A 288 -52.43 -40.82 -22.13
C PHE A 288 -50.91 -41.07 -22.23
N PHE A 289 -50.09 -40.10 -21.84
CA PHE A 289 -48.68 -40.34 -21.55
C PHE A 289 -48.53 -40.85 -20.12
N SER A 290 -48.16 -42.13 -19.99
CA SER A 290 -47.70 -42.70 -18.72
C SER A 290 -46.27 -42.23 -18.45
N GLY A 291 -46.11 -41.23 -17.58
CA GLY A 291 -44.81 -40.79 -17.08
C GLY A 291 -44.35 -41.63 -15.89
N GLU A 292 -43.23 -42.34 -16.01
CA GLU A 292 -42.63 -43.08 -14.89
C GLU A 292 -42.08 -42.14 -13.82
N SER A 293 -42.16 -42.57 -12.55
CA SER A 293 -41.27 -42.06 -11.50
C SER A 293 -40.87 -43.21 -10.59
N ASN A 294 -39.60 -43.60 -10.67
CA ASN A 294 -39.07 -44.80 -10.03
C ASN A 294 -38.02 -44.41 -8.98
N LYS A 295 -38.39 -44.55 -7.71
CA LYS A 295 -37.52 -44.58 -6.50
C LYS A 295 -36.62 -43.36 -6.26
N ASN A 296 -36.72 -42.85 -5.03
CA ASN A 296 -35.64 -43.16 -4.09
C ASN A 296 -36.17 -43.39 -2.67
N THR A 297 -35.53 -44.33 -1.97
CA THR A 297 -35.88 -44.78 -0.61
C THR A 297 -34.89 -44.22 0.40
N HIS A 298 -35.36 -43.89 1.61
CA HIS A 298 -34.58 -44.09 2.83
C HIS A 298 -35.50 -44.17 4.07
N ASP A 299 -35.24 -45.14 4.94
CA ASP A 299 -36.02 -45.42 6.15
C ASP A 299 -35.74 -44.46 7.32
N VAL A 300 -36.79 -44.12 8.09
CA VAL A 300 -36.75 -44.11 9.57
C VAL A 300 -38.09 -44.60 10.16
N LYS A 301 -38.09 -45.86 10.62
CA LYS A 301 -38.75 -46.47 11.82
C LYS A 301 -39.96 -45.78 12.54
N SER A 302 -41.00 -46.60 12.80
CA SER A 302 -41.83 -46.76 14.05
C SER A 302 -42.40 -45.51 14.79
N GLU A 303 -43.65 -45.45 15.28
CA GLU A 303 -44.72 -46.45 15.57
C GLU A 303 -46.11 -45.71 15.49
N ASP A 304 -47.33 -46.12 15.91
CA ASP A 304 -47.94 -47.21 16.71
C ASP A 304 -49.41 -47.45 16.20
N ARG A 305 -50.10 -48.46 16.75
CA ARG A 305 -51.58 -48.60 16.89
C ARG A 305 -52.45 -48.93 15.67
N SER A 306 -52.60 -50.23 15.50
CA SER A 306 -53.80 -50.93 15.02
C SER A 306 -55.14 -50.36 15.51
N ARG A 307 -56.13 -50.28 14.60
CA ARG A 307 -57.51 -50.80 14.81
C ARG A 307 -58.38 -50.78 13.54
N ARG A 308 -58.68 -51.98 13.01
CA ARG A 308 -59.99 -52.31 12.42
C ARG A 308 -60.96 -52.58 13.61
N PRO A 309 -62.30 -52.41 13.47
CA PRO A 309 -63.09 -53.19 12.51
C PRO A 309 -64.23 -52.43 11.80
N SER A 310 -64.94 -53.16 10.95
CA SER A 310 -66.26 -52.81 10.40
C SER A 310 -67.37 -53.62 11.10
N PRO A 311 -68.62 -53.62 10.61
CA PRO A 311 -69.75 -52.88 11.18
C PRO A 311 -70.70 -53.74 12.04
N PRO A 312 -71.79 -53.15 12.57
CA PRO A 312 -72.98 -53.91 12.94
C PRO A 312 -74.25 -53.51 12.15
N LYS A 313 -75.07 -54.51 11.81
CA LYS A 313 -76.54 -54.39 11.66
C LYS A 313 -77.17 -54.47 13.09
N THR A 314 -78.47 -54.40 13.38
CA THR A 314 -79.67 -54.96 12.71
C THR A 314 -80.94 -54.52 13.48
N VAL A 315 -82.15 -54.73 12.90
CA VAL A 315 -83.48 -54.79 13.60
C VAL A 315 -84.01 -53.40 14.08
N GLN A 316 -85.31 -53.04 14.08
CA GLN A 316 -86.59 -53.75 13.86
C GLN A 316 -87.63 -52.90 13.06
N ALA A 317 -88.69 -53.55 12.60
CA ALA A 317 -90.03 -53.00 12.30
C ALA A 317 -91.07 -53.90 13.02
N PRO A 318 -92.38 -53.57 13.20
CA PRO A 318 -93.18 -52.57 12.47
C PRO A 318 -94.16 -51.74 13.35
N ALA A 319 -94.95 -50.86 12.71
CA ALA A 319 -96.33 -50.55 13.13
C ALA A 319 -97.13 -49.95 11.94
N THR A 320 -98.35 -50.41 11.71
CA THR A 320 -99.29 -49.79 10.74
C THR A 320 -100.19 -48.80 11.47
N ALA A 321 -100.28 -47.56 10.98
CA ALA A 321 -101.32 -46.60 11.34
C ALA A 321 -101.89 -46.00 10.06
N VAL A 322 -103.22 -45.88 9.99
CA VAL A 322 -103.98 -45.38 8.83
C VAL A 322 -104.80 -44.17 9.29
N GLN A 323 -105.24 -43.34 8.33
CA GLN A 323 -106.09 -42.15 8.43
C GLN A 323 -105.33 -40.81 8.55
N PRO A 324 -105.89 -39.71 8.00
CA PRO A 324 -106.63 -39.62 6.74
C PRO A 324 -106.13 -38.46 5.84
N ALA A 325 -106.72 -38.30 4.66
CA ALA A 325 -106.30 -37.31 3.67
C ALA A 325 -106.50 -35.85 4.13
N SER A 326 -105.48 -35.02 3.87
CA SER A 326 -105.55 -33.54 3.87
C SER A 326 -104.61 -32.98 2.79
N GLU A 327 -104.67 -33.58 1.60
CA GLU A 327 -103.60 -33.52 0.58
C GLU A 327 -103.38 -32.12 -0.01
N SER A 328 -104.45 -31.34 -0.22
CA SER A 328 -104.45 -30.02 -0.89
C SER A 328 -103.72 -28.88 -0.15
N ALA A 329 -103.28 -29.11 1.09
CA ALA A 329 -102.46 -28.18 1.88
C ALA A 329 -100.98 -28.61 1.95
N GLY A 330 -100.69 -29.91 1.90
CA GLY A 330 -99.32 -30.43 2.01
C GLY A 330 -98.47 -30.17 0.77
N GLU A 331 -99.06 -30.29 -0.42
CA GLU A 331 -98.35 -30.13 -1.70
C GLU A 331 -97.80 -28.70 -1.89
N SER A 332 -98.63 -27.68 -1.66
CA SER A 332 -98.23 -26.27 -1.79
C SER A 332 -97.13 -25.87 -0.78
N ALA A 333 -97.17 -26.44 0.43
CA ALA A 333 -96.09 -26.29 1.41
C ALA A 333 -94.78 -26.97 0.95
N ALA A 334 -94.85 -28.13 0.32
CA ALA A 334 -93.68 -28.81 -0.25
C ALA A 334 -93.08 -28.05 -1.45
N VAL A 335 -93.92 -27.55 -2.37
CA VAL A 335 -93.49 -26.76 -3.55
C VAL A 335 -92.77 -25.48 -3.13
N SER A 336 -93.32 -24.72 -2.17
CA SER A 336 -92.66 -23.50 -1.66
C SER A 336 -91.31 -23.80 -0.98
N ALA A 337 -91.22 -24.90 -0.23
CA ALA A 337 -89.96 -25.35 0.37
C ALA A 337 -88.92 -25.80 -0.68
N GLU A 338 -89.36 -26.34 -1.83
CA GLU A 338 -88.45 -26.67 -2.93
C GLU A 338 -87.95 -25.42 -3.68
N VAL A 339 -88.81 -24.42 -3.93
CA VAL A 339 -88.40 -23.14 -4.52
C VAL A 339 -87.31 -22.46 -3.69
N LEU A 340 -87.45 -22.45 -2.36
CA LEU A 340 -86.44 -21.87 -1.46
C LEU A 340 -85.11 -22.64 -1.50
N ARG A 341 -85.13 -23.98 -1.61
CA ARG A 341 -83.92 -24.79 -1.81
C ARG A 341 -83.22 -24.48 -3.14
N ILE A 342 -83.98 -24.27 -4.21
CA ILE A 342 -83.43 -23.91 -5.53
C ILE A 342 -82.80 -22.51 -5.48
N GLN A 343 -83.43 -21.54 -4.80
CA GLN A 343 -82.86 -20.19 -4.60
C GLN A 343 -81.54 -20.25 -3.83
N GLN A 344 -81.49 -20.92 -2.67
CA GLN A 344 -80.25 -21.13 -1.91
C GLN A 344 -79.16 -21.81 -2.73
N ARG A 345 -79.54 -22.76 -3.60
CA ARG A 345 -78.58 -23.46 -4.47
C ARG A 345 -78.02 -22.57 -5.59
N LEU A 346 -78.83 -21.65 -6.13
CA LEU A 346 -78.38 -20.67 -7.12
C LEU A 346 -77.41 -19.66 -6.48
N GLU A 347 -77.74 -19.11 -5.32
CA GLU A 347 -76.87 -18.20 -4.56
C GLU A 347 -75.53 -18.87 -4.18
N GLN A 348 -75.58 -20.15 -3.80
CA GLN A 348 -74.36 -20.94 -3.55
C GLN A 348 -73.52 -21.14 -4.82
N LEU A 349 -74.14 -21.41 -5.98
CA LEU A 349 -73.41 -21.56 -7.25
C LEU A 349 -72.80 -20.23 -7.73
N GLU A 350 -73.48 -19.10 -7.52
CA GLU A 350 -72.99 -17.77 -7.89
C GLU A 350 -71.83 -17.31 -6.99
N SER A 351 -71.94 -17.51 -5.67
CA SER A 351 -70.81 -17.26 -4.74
C SER A 351 -69.62 -18.19 -4.96
N MET A 352 -69.84 -19.44 -5.41
CA MET A 352 -68.76 -20.32 -5.87
C MET A 352 -68.12 -19.80 -7.16
N ARG A 353 -68.91 -19.39 -8.17
CA ARG A 353 -68.41 -18.81 -9.44
C ARG A 353 -67.52 -17.59 -9.19
N ASP A 354 -67.90 -16.72 -8.26
CA ASP A 354 -67.24 -15.43 -8.06
C ASP A 354 -65.99 -15.54 -7.14
N SER A 355 -65.90 -16.58 -6.31
CA SER A 355 -64.71 -16.88 -5.50
C SER A 355 -63.67 -17.76 -6.21
N LEU A 356 -64.10 -18.58 -7.18
CA LEU A 356 -63.26 -19.48 -7.97
C LEU A 356 -62.02 -18.80 -8.63
N PRO A 357 -62.11 -17.61 -9.26
CA PRO A 357 -60.95 -16.91 -9.85
C PRO A 357 -59.79 -16.68 -8.88
N ARG A 358 -60.10 -16.44 -7.60
CA ARG A 358 -59.08 -16.28 -6.57
C ARG A 358 -58.53 -17.64 -6.14
N GLN A 359 -59.41 -18.61 -5.86
CA GLN A 359 -59.02 -19.94 -5.42
C GLN A 359 -58.06 -20.64 -6.39
N VAL A 360 -58.34 -20.61 -7.70
CA VAL A 360 -57.45 -21.24 -8.70
C VAL A 360 -56.13 -20.49 -8.85
N ARG A 361 -56.11 -19.16 -8.79
CA ARG A 361 -54.84 -18.38 -8.84
C ARG A 361 -53.96 -18.65 -7.62
N THR A 362 -54.53 -18.73 -6.42
CA THR A 362 -53.79 -19.09 -5.20
C THR A 362 -53.32 -20.55 -5.27
N ALA A 363 -54.16 -21.49 -5.73
CA ALA A 363 -53.82 -22.91 -5.86
C ALA A 363 -52.76 -23.21 -6.94
N ALA A 364 -52.75 -22.44 -8.04
CA ALA A 364 -51.72 -22.48 -9.07
C ALA A 364 -50.41 -21.76 -8.66
N GLY A 365 -50.37 -21.15 -7.47
CA GLY A 365 -49.20 -20.45 -6.93
C GLY A 365 -48.91 -19.09 -7.57
N VAL A 366 -49.76 -18.59 -8.47
CA VAL A 366 -49.57 -17.36 -9.26
C VAL A 366 -49.24 -16.16 -8.37
N GLU A 367 -50.00 -15.95 -7.29
CA GLU A 367 -49.77 -14.84 -6.34
C GLU A 367 -48.37 -14.92 -5.70
N THR A 368 -47.84 -16.12 -5.44
CA THR A 368 -46.50 -16.30 -4.86
C THR A 368 -45.37 -16.11 -5.87
N LEU A 369 -45.62 -16.39 -7.15
CA LEU A 369 -44.67 -16.13 -8.23
C LEU A 369 -44.61 -14.64 -8.58
N ARG A 370 -45.76 -13.95 -8.59
CA ARG A 370 -45.84 -12.49 -8.76
C ARG A 370 -45.04 -11.76 -7.69
N LEU A 371 -45.26 -12.08 -6.41
CA LEU A 371 -44.53 -11.43 -5.30
C LEU A 371 -43.01 -11.61 -5.40
N LYS A 372 -42.53 -12.81 -5.79
CA LYS A 372 -41.09 -13.07 -6.03
C LYS A 372 -40.56 -12.30 -7.23
N LEU A 373 -41.33 -12.22 -8.32
CA LEU A 373 -40.96 -11.46 -9.50
C LEU A 373 -40.87 -9.95 -9.19
N ASP A 374 -41.84 -9.41 -8.45
CA ASP A 374 -41.84 -8.02 -8.00
C ASP A 374 -40.59 -7.74 -7.15
N GLU A 375 -40.31 -8.57 -6.15
CA GLU A 375 -39.13 -8.48 -5.27
C GLU A 375 -37.80 -8.54 -6.05
N GLU A 376 -37.59 -9.56 -6.89
CA GLU A 376 -36.34 -9.68 -7.66
C GLU A 376 -36.22 -8.59 -8.75
N SER A 377 -37.34 -8.02 -9.24
CA SER A 377 -37.34 -6.86 -10.15
C SER A 377 -37.03 -5.54 -9.44
N GLN A 378 -37.42 -5.38 -8.18
CA GLN A 378 -37.06 -4.21 -7.36
C GLN A 378 -35.56 -4.22 -7.08
N LYS A 379 -35.00 -5.36 -6.65
CA LYS A 379 -33.55 -5.56 -6.51
C LYS A 379 -32.79 -5.29 -7.81
N LEU A 380 -33.34 -5.72 -8.96
CA LEU A 380 -32.74 -5.41 -10.26
C LEU A 380 -32.72 -3.90 -10.55
N LYS A 381 -33.83 -3.19 -10.32
CA LYS A 381 -33.93 -1.73 -10.50
C LYS A 381 -32.93 -1.00 -9.61
N GLU A 382 -32.84 -1.36 -8.33
CA GLU A 382 -31.84 -0.82 -7.39
C GLU A 382 -30.41 -1.02 -7.93
N MET A 383 -30.04 -2.25 -8.32
CA MET A 383 -28.72 -2.54 -8.91
C MET A 383 -28.46 -1.76 -10.21
N GLN A 384 -29.49 -1.53 -11.03
CA GLN A 384 -29.38 -0.75 -12.26
C GLN A 384 -29.28 0.77 -12.01
N THR A 385 -29.84 1.31 -10.92
CA THR A 385 -29.68 2.73 -10.54
C THR A 385 -28.27 3.06 -10.03
N VAL A 386 -27.55 2.08 -9.46
CA VAL A 386 -26.13 2.24 -9.10
C VAL A 386 -25.30 2.33 -10.37
N SER A 387 -24.66 3.49 -10.60
CA SER A 387 -23.87 3.78 -11.81
C SER A 387 -22.90 2.63 -12.12
N ARG A 388 -23.07 2.03 -13.30
CA ARG A 388 -22.17 0.99 -13.83
C ARG A 388 -20.74 1.53 -13.99
N ASP A 389 -20.67 2.81 -14.33
CA ASP A 389 -19.43 3.53 -14.52
C ASP A 389 -18.91 4.14 -13.21
N SER A 390 -17.62 4.42 -13.19
CA SER A 390 -16.93 5.21 -12.17
C SER A 390 -15.96 6.14 -12.88
N SER A 391 -16.16 7.45 -12.81
CA SER A 391 -15.06 8.36 -13.09
C SER A 391 -14.07 8.35 -11.92
N VAL A 392 -12.78 8.36 -12.26
CA VAL A 392 -11.68 8.49 -11.31
C VAL A 392 -11.27 9.96 -11.30
N LEU A 393 -11.60 10.66 -10.22
CA LEU A 393 -11.26 12.05 -10.02
C LEU A 393 -9.82 12.19 -9.52
N CYS A 394 -9.17 13.27 -9.93
CA CYS A 394 -7.87 13.67 -9.43
C CYS A 394 -7.98 14.15 -7.95
N PRO A 395 -7.21 13.57 -6.99
CA PRO A 395 -7.33 13.92 -5.58
C PRO A 395 -6.59 15.21 -5.19
N SER A 396 -5.59 15.61 -5.97
CA SER A 396 -4.68 16.72 -5.65
C SER A 396 -3.92 17.16 -6.90
N TYR A 397 -3.62 18.47 -6.99
CA TYR A 397 -2.91 19.05 -8.12
C TYR A 397 -1.56 18.36 -8.40
N GLY A 398 -1.23 18.14 -9.67
CA GLY A 398 0.08 17.65 -10.08
C GLY A 398 0.17 17.34 -11.57
N ARG A 399 1.25 16.69 -11.99
CA ARG A 399 1.47 16.25 -13.37
C ARG A 399 1.26 14.74 -13.50
N VAL A 400 0.54 14.30 -14.53
CA VAL A 400 0.27 12.88 -14.80
C VAL A 400 1.55 12.18 -15.24
N GLY A 401 1.91 11.07 -14.61
CA GLY A 401 3.04 10.23 -14.99
C GLY A 401 2.77 9.37 -16.24
N GLN A 402 3.61 8.35 -16.46
CA GLN A 402 3.40 7.41 -17.56
C GLN A 402 2.13 6.57 -17.34
N ILE A 403 1.18 6.67 -18.27
CA ILE A 403 -0.04 5.85 -18.30
C ILE A 403 0.32 4.49 -18.94
N ARG A 404 -0.03 3.40 -18.25
CA ARG A 404 0.33 2.02 -18.67
C ARG A 404 -0.78 1.27 -19.42
N TYR A 405 -2.02 1.74 -19.29
CA TYR A 405 -3.23 1.06 -19.74
C TYR A 405 -3.88 1.81 -20.90
N LYS A 406 -4.59 1.07 -21.76
CA LYS A 406 -5.34 1.58 -22.92
C LYS A 406 -6.84 1.36 -22.74
N ALA A 407 -7.63 2.14 -23.48
CA ALA A 407 -9.07 1.93 -23.56
C ALA A 407 -9.37 0.49 -24.02
N GLY A 408 -10.18 -0.23 -23.24
CA GLY A 408 -10.49 -1.65 -23.41
C GLY A 408 -9.83 -2.61 -22.41
N ASP A 409 -8.74 -2.20 -21.74
CA ASP A 409 -7.98 -3.05 -20.81
C ASP A 409 -8.75 -3.35 -19.52
N THR A 410 -8.48 -4.51 -18.89
CA THR A 410 -9.06 -4.92 -17.60
C THR A 410 -8.05 -4.77 -16.46
N MET A 411 -8.50 -4.23 -15.33
CA MET A 411 -7.65 -3.87 -14.19
C MET A 411 -8.17 -4.49 -12.88
N THR A 412 -7.24 -4.89 -12.00
CA THR A 412 -7.54 -5.60 -10.74
C THR A 412 -7.64 -4.62 -9.57
N ALA A 413 -8.55 -4.85 -8.61
CA ALA A 413 -8.67 -4.03 -7.41
C ALA A 413 -7.33 -3.91 -6.66
N GLY A 414 -6.97 -2.69 -6.24
CA GLY A 414 -5.71 -2.36 -5.57
C GLY A 414 -4.50 -2.12 -6.51
N GLU A 415 -4.61 -2.46 -7.79
CA GLU A 415 -3.58 -2.24 -8.82
C GLU A 415 -3.35 -0.73 -9.07
N VAL A 416 -2.11 -0.30 -9.35
CA VAL A 416 -1.77 1.13 -9.54
C VAL A 416 -2.02 1.56 -10.98
N MET A 417 -3.04 2.39 -11.17
CA MET A 417 -3.55 2.83 -12.48
C MET A 417 -2.63 3.84 -13.14
N LEU A 418 -2.26 4.86 -12.37
CA LEU A 418 -1.35 5.93 -12.76
C LEU A 418 -0.71 6.53 -11.50
N LYS A 419 0.33 7.33 -11.70
CA LYS A 419 1.00 8.12 -10.65
C LYS A 419 0.84 9.60 -10.98
N ILE A 420 0.41 10.39 -10.00
CA ILE A 420 0.38 11.85 -10.06
C ILE A 420 1.61 12.38 -9.32
N LEU A 421 2.27 13.35 -9.92
CA LEU A 421 3.54 13.91 -9.47
C LEU A 421 3.32 15.33 -8.97
N HIS A 422 3.56 15.59 -7.69
CA HIS A 422 3.29 16.89 -7.07
C HIS A 422 4.42 17.87 -7.39
N SER A 423 4.31 18.56 -8.53
CA SER A 423 5.31 19.47 -9.06
C SER A 423 5.53 20.72 -8.18
N ASP A 424 4.61 20.98 -7.23
CA ASP A 424 4.69 21.94 -6.13
C ASP A 424 5.52 21.43 -4.95
N ARG A 425 5.48 20.12 -4.65
CA ARG A 425 6.11 19.48 -3.46
C ARG A 425 7.38 18.73 -3.82
N ARG A 426 8.35 19.47 -4.36
CA ARG A 426 9.70 18.95 -4.59
C ARG A 426 10.48 18.94 -3.27
N TYR A 427 11.28 17.91 -3.09
CA TYR A 427 12.24 17.76 -1.98
C TYR A 427 13.50 17.08 -2.50
N VAL A 428 14.62 17.24 -1.82
CA VAL A 428 15.88 16.59 -2.17
C VAL A 428 16.08 15.41 -1.21
N ILE A 429 16.39 14.25 -1.77
CA ILE A 429 16.95 13.12 -1.01
C ILE A 429 18.46 13.29 -1.06
N LEU A 430 19.05 13.65 0.08
CA LEU A 430 20.49 13.85 0.24
C LEU A 430 21.15 12.57 0.75
N ASN A 431 22.18 12.09 0.06
CA ASN A 431 22.93 10.91 0.49
C ASN A 431 24.11 11.33 1.37
N VAL A 432 23.89 11.41 2.68
CA VAL A 432 24.91 11.84 3.65
C VAL A 432 25.78 10.64 4.06
N PRO A 433 27.10 10.66 3.88
CA PRO A 433 27.98 9.62 4.43
C PRO A 433 27.86 9.57 5.96
N ALA A 434 27.80 8.39 6.57
CA ALA A 434 27.50 8.23 7.99
C ALA A 434 28.44 9.03 8.93
N HIS A 435 29.70 9.23 8.54
CA HIS A 435 30.68 10.02 9.30
C HIS A 435 30.45 11.55 9.24
N ARG A 436 29.62 12.04 8.30
CA ARG A 436 29.25 13.47 8.13
C ARG A 436 27.84 13.80 8.62
N ILE A 437 27.11 12.83 9.19
CA ILE A 437 25.70 13.03 9.60
C ILE A 437 25.50 14.19 10.59
N ASN A 438 26.52 14.47 11.41
CA ASN A 438 26.53 15.58 12.37
C ASN A 438 26.50 16.98 11.71
N GLU A 439 26.88 17.12 10.44
CA GLU A 439 26.76 18.39 9.70
C GLU A 439 25.30 18.67 9.31
N VAL A 440 24.48 17.62 9.17
CA VAL A 440 23.14 17.65 8.55
C VAL A 440 22.05 17.35 9.57
N ALA A 441 22.09 18.05 10.71
CA ALA A 441 21.09 17.92 11.77
C ALA A 441 19.69 18.41 11.31
N PRO A 442 18.59 17.82 11.81
CA PRO A 442 17.23 18.29 11.50
C PRO A 442 17.04 19.74 11.95
N GLY A 443 16.42 20.55 11.08
CA GLY A 443 16.27 21.99 11.25
C GLY A 443 17.42 22.83 10.65
N ASN A 444 18.58 22.25 10.32
CA ASN A 444 19.65 22.99 9.65
C ASN A 444 19.24 23.44 8.24
N THR A 445 19.68 24.63 7.84
CA THR A 445 19.57 25.12 6.46
C THR A 445 20.82 24.78 5.67
N VAL A 446 20.67 24.12 4.52
CA VAL A 446 21.77 23.76 3.60
C VAL A 446 21.71 24.56 2.30
N GLY A 447 22.88 24.79 1.69
CA GLY A 447 22.99 25.36 0.35
C GLY A 447 22.82 24.26 -0.71
N LEU A 448 22.04 24.54 -1.75
CA LEU A 448 21.74 23.62 -2.85
C LEU A 448 22.17 24.25 -4.18
N VAL A 449 23.05 23.59 -4.93
CA VAL A 449 23.52 24.05 -6.25
C VAL A 449 22.85 23.21 -7.33
N PHE A 450 21.94 23.82 -8.08
CA PHE A 450 21.20 23.14 -9.14
C PHE A 450 21.93 23.21 -10.50
N PRO A 451 21.73 22.24 -11.42
CA PRO A 451 22.20 22.31 -12.79
C PRO A 451 21.88 23.66 -13.45
N GLY A 452 22.93 24.39 -13.85
CA GLY A 452 22.87 25.79 -14.24
C GLY A 452 23.62 26.75 -13.30
N GLY A 453 24.05 26.28 -12.12
CA GLY A 453 24.85 27.06 -11.17
C GLY A 453 24.06 28.01 -10.27
N GLU A 454 22.73 28.06 -10.39
CA GLU A 454 21.89 28.79 -9.45
C GLU A 454 21.94 28.14 -8.05
N GLN A 455 22.20 28.96 -7.03
CA GLN A 455 22.19 28.54 -5.64
C GLN A 455 20.83 28.80 -4.98
N PHE A 456 20.35 27.82 -4.24
CA PHE A 456 19.10 27.84 -3.48
C PHE A 456 19.34 27.36 -2.05
N ARG A 457 18.31 27.47 -1.20
CA ARG A 457 18.32 26.94 0.17
C ARG A 457 17.26 25.86 0.34
N GLY A 458 17.55 24.94 1.25
CA GLY A 458 16.59 23.98 1.79
C GLY A 458 16.81 23.75 3.27
N THR A 459 15.80 23.22 3.96
CA THR A 459 15.84 22.89 5.39
C THR A 459 15.75 21.38 5.57
N VAL A 460 16.62 20.82 6.39
CA VAL A 460 16.60 19.39 6.74
C VAL A 460 15.34 19.09 7.58
N SER A 461 14.44 18.25 7.08
CA SER A 461 13.13 18.00 7.70
C SER A 461 12.96 16.61 8.29
N ASN A 462 13.55 15.58 7.67
CA ASN A 462 13.43 14.20 8.12
C ASN A 462 14.75 13.44 7.95
N MET A 463 15.18 12.76 9.01
CA MET A 463 16.30 11.85 9.06
C MET A 463 15.77 10.48 9.53
N PRO A 464 15.81 9.43 8.71
CA PRO A 464 15.28 8.12 9.08
C PRO A 464 16.13 7.49 10.17
N MET A 465 15.47 6.89 11.17
CA MET A 465 16.15 6.18 12.28
C MET A 465 16.81 4.85 11.87
N LEU A 466 16.71 4.47 10.60
CA LEU A 466 17.25 3.25 10.02
C LEU A 466 17.85 3.57 8.65
N ALA A 467 19.10 3.17 8.41
CA ALA A 467 19.79 3.44 7.15
C ALA A 467 19.29 2.49 6.04
N GLU A 468 18.97 3.03 4.88
CA GLU A 468 18.43 2.27 3.74
C GLU A 468 19.57 1.87 2.78
N SER A 469 20.05 0.63 2.92
CA SER A 469 21.20 -0.01 2.24
C SER A 469 22.62 0.38 2.72
N ASP A 470 23.52 -0.61 2.69
CA ASP A 470 24.99 -0.61 2.96
C ASP A 470 25.55 0.09 4.22
N GLY A 471 24.76 0.84 5.00
CA GLY A 471 25.16 1.47 6.27
C GLY A 471 26.20 2.61 6.16
N SER A 472 26.84 2.76 5.00
CA SER A 472 27.83 3.81 4.69
C SER A 472 27.18 5.17 4.41
N GLN A 473 25.93 5.18 3.92
CA GLN A 473 25.15 6.38 3.59
C GLN A 473 23.81 6.39 4.31
N ILE A 474 23.33 7.59 4.63
CA ILE A 474 22.04 7.86 5.26
C ILE A 474 21.28 8.83 4.34
N THR A 475 20.08 8.46 3.94
CA THR A 475 19.18 9.27 3.11
C THR A 475 18.48 10.32 3.97
N VAL A 476 18.62 11.61 3.64
CA VAL A 476 18.06 12.71 4.43
C VAL A 476 17.13 13.57 3.56
N ARG A 477 15.91 13.87 4.03
CA ARG A 477 14.97 14.74 3.32
C ARG A 477 15.29 16.22 3.60
N VAL A 478 15.49 16.97 2.53
CA VAL A 478 15.63 18.43 2.54
C VAL A 478 14.45 19.03 1.77
N ASP A 479 13.65 19.85 2.45
CA ASP A 479 12.50 20.56 1.85
C ASP A 479 12.86 22.02 1.48
N PRO A 480 12.17 22.66 0.52
CA PRO A 480 12.50 23.99 0.00
C PRO A 480 12.36 25.11 1.04
N CYS A 481 13.32 26.04 1.04
CA CYS A 481 13.33 27.20 1.96
C CYS A 481 13.59 28.52 1.20
N GLY A 482 12.58 29.40 1.15
CA GLY A 482 12.68 30.73 0.53
C GLY A 482 12.26 30.75 -0.95
N ARG A 483 13.22 30.94 -1.86
CA ARG A 483 12.94 31.03 -3.31
C ARG A 483 12.51 29.66 -3.84
N VAL A 484 11.40 29.63 -4.59
CA VAL A 484 10.89 28.42 -5.27
C VAL A 484 11.96 27.84 -6.19
N TRP A 485 12.24 26.54 -6.05
CA TRP A 485 13.25 25.82 -6.82
C TRP A 485 12.92 25.71 -8.32
N PRO A 486 13.93 25.65 -9.20
CA PRO A 486 13.75 25.66 -10.65
C PRO A 486 13.05 24.39 -11.14
N ALA A 487 12.37 24.49 -12.29
CA ALA A 487 11.61 23.41 -12.92
C ALA A 487 12.54 22.41 -13.63
N ILE A 488 13.26 21.62 -12.84
CA ILE A 488 14.23 20.61 -13.28
C ILE A 488 13.61 19.20 -13.21
N PRO A 489 13.95 18.27 -14.12
CA PRO A 489 13.45 16.89 -14.07
C PRO A 489 13.73 16.18 -12.74
N ILE A 490 12.81 15.30 -12.34
CA ILE A 490 13.00 14.46 -11.16
C ILE A 490 13.94 13.30 -11.48
N GLY A 491 14.81 12.98 -10.53
CA GLY A 491 15.99 12.14 -10.74
C GLY A 491 17.26 12.92 -11.10
N SER A 492 17.18 14.24 -11.36
CA SER A 492 18.37 15.08 -11.52
C SER A 492 19.16 15.15 -10.22
N GLN A 493 20.48 14.96 -10.34
CA GLN A 493 21.44 15.13 -9.26
C GLN A 493 21.75 16.62 -9.05
N ILE A 494 21.99 17.00 -7.80
CA ILE A 494 22.40 18.34 -7.37
C ILE A 494 23.53 18.22 -6.33
N GLU A 495 24.32 19.28 -6.19
CA GLU A 495 25.35 19.37 -5.15
C GLU A 495 24.80 20.10 -3.93
N VAL A 496 25.17 19.63 -2.74
CA VAL A 496 24.73 20.18 -1.45
C VAL A 496 25.93 20.57 -0.61
N VAL A 497 25.90 21.81 -0.11
CA VAL A 497 26.96 22.45 0.65
C VAL A 497 26.45 22.78 2.05
N THR A 498 27.13 22.24 3.06
CA THR A 498 26.81 22.43 4.48
C THR A 498 27.27 23.80 4.98
N ASP A 499 28.47 24.24 4.60
CA ASP A 499 29.01 25.58 4.89
C ASP A 499 28.44 26.69 3.99
N TYR A 500 27.13 26.88 4.01
CA TYR A 500 26.47 28.02 3.32
C TYR A 500 26.94 29.40 3.85
N LYS A 501 27.56 29.45 5.03
CA LYS A 501 27.97 30.67 5.73
C LYS A 501 29.22 31.37 5.16
N SER A 502 29.91 30.77 4.19
CA SER A 502 31.12 31.31 3.55
C SER A 502 30.92 31.74 2.10
N LEU A 503 29.67 31.71 1.61
CA LEU A 503 29.31 31.96 0.20
C LEU A 503 28.59 33.31 -0.07
N PHE A 504 28.46 34.16 0.96
CA PHE A 504 27.80 35.48 0.91
C PHE A 504 28.57 36.52 1.74
#